data_AF-A0A840TMC5-F1
#
_entry.id   AF-A0A840TMC5-F1
#
_cell.length_a   1.000
_cell.length_b   1.000
_cell.length_c   1.000
_cell.angle_alpha   90.00
_cell.angle_beta   90.00
_cell.angle_gamma   90.00
#
_symmetry.space_group_name_H-M   'P 1'
#
loop_
_entity.id
_entity.type
_entity.pdbx_description
1 polymer ?
#
loop_
_entity_poly.entity_id
_entity_poly.type
_entity_poly.pdbx_seq_one_letter_code
_entity_poly.pdbx_strand_id
1 'polypeptide(L)'
;MTDPLLQMHLPAVMLVAIGLTLCWKQVRKMTGLRKLPDVDRLTRYHRLRRVRAIYWICFFVFALMTGIYSMLPRFYFLFLPLDLFHHPLINSVGLLVLKVSIVWIVIAQIHIDKELYKYSRAIDSLPAMELVRYSEKILLSGMLVLFIGFFVTITNVIGLILVAISWIAYGKAFYGKKRVE
;
A
#
# COMPACT_ATOMS: atom_id res chain seq x y z
N MET A 1 16.85 -18.27 9.85
CA MET A 1 16.00 -18.69 11.01
C MET A 1 14.90 -17.65 11.24
N THR A 2 13.71 -18.03 11.71
CA THR A 2 12.63 -17.06 12.00
C THR A 2 12.73 -16.55 13.44
N ASP A 3 12.55 -15.24 13.63
CA ASP A 3 12.69 -14.61 14.95
C ASP A 3 11.32 -14.62 15.68
N PRO A 4 11.22 -15.17 16.89
CA PRO A 4 9.97 -15.23 17.65
C PRO A 4 9.36 -13.84 17.92
N LEU A 5 10.18 -12.79 18.08
CA LEU A 5 9.68 -11.43 18.25
C LEU A 5 8.99 -10.93 16.98
N LEU A 6 9.58 -11.18 15.82
CA LEU A 6 9.01 -10.81 14.53
C LEU A 6 7.72 -11.59 14.26
N GLN A 7 7.69 -12.89 14.59
CA GLN A 7 6.51 -13.74 14.42
C GLN A 7 5.28 -13.22 15.16
N MET A 8 5.47 -12.53 16.29
CA MET A 8 4.37 -11.93 17.06
C MET A 8 4.04 -10.50 16.59
N HIS A 9 5.04 -9.68 16.26
CA HIS A 9 4.84 -8.27 15.92
C HIS A 9 4.27 -8.05 14.52
N LEU A 10 4.72 -8.83 13.53
CA LEU A 10 4.27 -8.72 12.15
C LEU A 10 2.75 -8.97 11.97
N PRO A 11 2.16 -10.06 12.51
CA PRO A 11 0.72 -10.25 12.41
C PRO A 11 -0.05 -9.20 13.20
N ALA A 12 0.47 -8.69 14.32
CA ALA A 12 -0.16 -7.61 15.06
C ALA A 12 -0.22 -6.32 14.23
N VAL A 13 0.89 -5.97 13.56
CA VAL A 13 0.96 -4.83 12.63
C VAL A 13 -0.01 -5.02 11.45
N MET A 14 -0.10 -6.24 10.91
CA MET A 14 -1.07 -6.58 9.86
C MET A 14 -2.52 -6.45 10.34
N LEU A 15 -2.83 -6.95 11.53
CA LEU A 15 -4.16 -6.84 12.13
C LEU A 15 -4.55 -5.38 12.35
N VAL A 16 -3.61 -4.54 12.79
CA VAL A 16 -3.83 -3.09 12.90
C VAL A 16 -4.11 -2.49 11.53
N ALA A 17 -3.35 -2.83 10.49
CA ALA A 17 -3.59 -2.35 9.13
C ALA A 17 -4.97 -2.80 8.58
N ILE A 18 -5.33 -4.07 8.76
CA ILE A 18 -6.62 -4.61 8.36
C ILE A 18 -7.76 -3.95 9.17
N GLY A 19 -7.59 -3.82 10.50
CA GLY A 19 -8.55 -3.15 11.37
C GLY A 19 -8.77 -1.69 10.96
N LEU A 20 -7.70 -0.95 10.64
CA LEU A 20 -7.79 0.42 10.15
C LEU A 20 -8.52 0.48 8.80
N THR A 21 -8.21 -0.41 7.86
CA THR A 21 -8.89 -0.44 6.55
C THR A 21 -10.37 -0.82 6.65
N LEU A 22 -10.74 -1.75 7.54
CA LEU A 22 -12.12 -2.14 7.81
C LEU A 22 -12.90 -1.04 8.54
N CYS A 23 -12.31 -0.45 9.59
CA CYS A 23 -12.87 0.69 10.31
C CYS A 23 -13.13 1.84 9.35
N TRP A 24 -12.15 2.16 8.50
CA TRP A 24 -12.29 3.19 7.48
C TRP A 24 -13.38 2.87 6.44
N LYS A 25 -13.52 1.61 6.03
CA LYS A 25 -14.62 1.16 5.15
C LYS A 25 -15.99 1.37 5.83
N GLN A 26 -16.08 1.14 7.14
CA GLN A 26 -17.31 1.35 7.91
C GLN A 26 -17.63 2.84 8.05
N VAL A 27 -16.63 3.67 8.36
CA VAL A 27 -16.76 5.13 8.41
C VAL A 27 -17.27 5.67 7.07
N ARG A 28 -16.71 5.23 5.95
CA ARG A 28 -17.18 5.58 4.60
C ARG A 28 -18.64 5.20 4.34
N LYS A 29 -19.08 4.07 4.89
CA LYS A 29 -20.48 3.62 4.76
C LYS A 29 -21.41 4.54 5.55
N MET A 30 -21.00 4.98 6.74
CA MET A 30 -21.78 5.86 7.62
C MET A 30 -21.86 7.30 7.09
N THR A 31 -20.79 7.84 6.52
CA THR A 31 -20.75 9.23 6.01
C THR A 31 -21.45 9.43 4.66
N GLY A 32 -22.10 8.40 4.10
CA GLY A 32 -22.87 8.55 2.86
C GLY A 32 -22.01 8.77 1.60
N LEU A 33 -20.68 8.60 1.70
CA LEU A 33 -19.69 8.75 0.61
C LEU A 33 -19.85 7.75 -0.55
N ARG A 34 -20.90 6.93 -0.54
CA ARG A 34 -21.13 5.84 -1.49
C ARG A 34 -21.63 6.28 -2.86
N LYS A 35 -22.15 7.51 -3.00
CA LYS A 35 -22.54 8.08 -4.29
C LYS A 35 -21.31 8.66 -5.01
N LEU A 36 -20.36 7.80 -5.38
CA LEU A 36 -19.45 8.16 -6.46
C LEU A 36 -20.29 8.13 -7.75
N PRO A 37 -20.34 9.23 -8.52
CA PRO A 37 -21.00 9.20 -9.82
C PRO A 37 -20.21 8.26 -10.75
N ASP A 38 -20.89 7.77 -11.78
CA ASP A 38 -20.41 6.72 -12.68
C ASP A 38 -19.09 7.11 -13.36
N VAL A 39 -17.96 6.68 -12.78
CA VAL A 39 -16.59 7.12 -13.12
C VAL A 39 -16.06 6.46 -14.41
N ASP A 40 -16.90 5.68 -15.09
CA ASP A 40 -16.51 4.88 -16.26
C ASP A 40 -16.33 5.70 -17.56
N ARG A 41 -16.58 7.02 -17.56
CA ARG A 41 -16.42 7.88 -18.76
C ARG A 41 -15.02 8.48 -19.00
N LEU A 42 -14.06 8.35 -18.07
CA LEU A 42 -12.71 8.88 -18.28
C LEU A 42 -11.67 7.78 -18.54
N THR A 43 -11.09 7.74 -19.74
CA THR A 43 -9.98 6.85 -20.13
C THR A 43 -8.76 6.94 -19.20
N ARG A 44 -8.57 8.07 -18.49
CA ARG A 44 -7.55 8.24 -17.44
C ARG A 44 -7.85 7.42 -16.17
N TYR A 45 -9.13 7.13 -15.89
CA TYR A 45 -9.56 6.35 -14.74
C TYR A 45 -9.20 4.86 -14.88
N HIS A 46 -9.16 4.30 -16.10
CA HIS A 46 -8.70 2.92 -16.32
C HIS A 46 -7.23 2.70 -15.91
N ARG A 47 -6.39 3.73 -16.02
CA ARG A 47 -5.01 3.66 -15.51
C ARG A 47 -5.01 3.60 -13.98
N LEU A 48 -5.78 4.47 -13.33
CA LEU A 48 -5.99 4.50 -11.89
C LEU A 48 -6.52 3.15 -11.35
N ARG A 49 -7.49 2.57 -12.06
CA ARG A 49 -8.10 1.27 -11.72
C ARG A 49 -7.09 0.13 -11.81
N ARG A 50 -6.22 0.12 -12.82
CA ARG A 50 -5.14 -0.87 -12.94
C ARG A 50 -4.09 -0.73 -11.85
N VAL A 51 -3.67 0.50 -11.56
CA VAL A 51 -2.74 0.83 -10.49
C VAL A 51 -3.30 0.33 -9.16
N ARG A 52 -4.56 0.68 -8.83
CA ARG A 52 -5.28 0.17 -7.65
C ARG A 52 -5.37 -1.36 -7.59
N ALA A 53 -5.63 -2.02 -8.72
CA ALA A 53 -5.74 -3.49 -8.76
C ALA A 53 -4.39 -4.17 -8.48
N ILE A 54 -3.30 -3.68 -9.09
CA ILE A 54 -1.94 -4.17 -8.83
C ILE A 54 -1.60 -4.02 -7.34
N TYR A 55 -1.97 -2.90 -6.72
CA TYR A 55 -1.75 -2.72 -5.28
C TYR A 55 -2.53 -3.66 -4.39
N TRP A 56 -3.79 -3.94 -4.72
CA TRP A 56 -4.54 -4.94 -3.97
C TRP A 56 -3.90 -6.32 -4.06
N ILE A 57 -3.35 -6.68 -5.22
CA ILE A 57 -2.60 -7.92 -5.41
C ILE A 57 -1.31 -7.90 -4.57
N CYS A 58 -0.52 -6.83 -4.62
CA CYS A 58 0.71 -6.71 -3.81
C CYS A 58 0.42 -6.73 -2.31
N PHE A 59 -0.64 -6.05 -1.86
CA PHE A 59 -1.07 -6.06 -0.46
C PHE A 59 -1.54 -7.45 -0.02
N PHE A 60 -2.26 -8.17 -0.88
CA PHE A 60 -2.64 -9.56 -0.63
C PHE A 60 -1.43 -10.47 -0.50
N VAL A 61 -0.43 -10.34 -1.39
CA VAL A 61 0.83 -11.09 -1.31
C VAL A 61 1.55 -10.77 0.00
N PHE A 62 1.65 -9.50 0.38
CA PHE A 62 2.24 -9.07 1.65
C PHE A 62 1.51 -9.65 2.87
N ALA A 63 0.17 -9.69 2.85
CA ALA A 63 -0.65 -10.34 3.87
C ALA A 63 -0.40 -11.84 3.95
N LEU A 64 -0.34 -12.50 2.80
CA LEU A 64 -0.04 -13.93 2.70
C LEU A 64 1.35 -14.26 3.24
N MET A 65 2.37 -13.48 2.87
CA MET A 65 3.73 -13.65 3.36
C MET A 65 3.83 -13.46 4.87
N THR A 66 3.16 -12.45 5.41
CA THR A 66 3.10 -12.20 6.86
C THR A 66 2.40 -13.37 7.58
N GLY A 67 1.30 -13.86 7.02
CA GLY A 67 0.56 -15.01 7.55
C GLY A 67 1.40 -16.28 7.57
N ILE A 68 2.11 -16.59 6.48
CA ILE A 68 2.99 -17.77 6.41
C ILE A 68 4.19 -17.59 7.36
N TYR A 69 4.80 -16.41 7.42
CA TYR A 69 5.92 -16.15 8.34
C TYR A 69 5.53 -16.39 9.81
N SER A 70 4.33 -15.97 10.20
CA SER A 70 3.84 -16.06 11.58
C SER A 70 3.25 -17.43 11.92
N MET A 71 2.32 -17.94 11.12
CA MET A 71 1.53 -19.13 11.45
C MET A 71 2.16 -20.43 10.96
N LEU A 72 2.90 -20.38 9.84
CA LEU A 72 3.51 -21.56 9.25
C LEU A 72 4.98 -21.32 8.86
N PRO A 73 5.87 -21.05 9.82
CA PRO A 73 7.26 -20.70 9.56
C PRO A 73 8.03 -21.80 8.80
N ARG A 74 7.54 -23.05 8.84
CA ARG A 74 8.08 -24.17 8.04
C ARG A 74 7.99 -23.95 6.53
N PHE A 75 7.05 -23.14 6.04
CA PHE A 75 6.90 -22.83 4.62
C PHE A 75 7.57 -21.50 4.22
N TYR A 76 8.24 -20.82 5.15
CA TYR A 76 8.90 -19.55 4.87
C TYR A 76 10.04 -19.67 3.84
N PHE A 77 10.63 -20.87 3.67
CA PHE A 77 11.63 -21.14 2.62
C PHE A 77 11.11 -20.83 1.21
N LEU A 78 9.79 -20.91 0.98
CA LEU A 78 9.16 -20.60 -0.31
C LEU A 78 9.42 -19.15 -0.75
N PHE A 79 9.68 -18.26 0.19
CA PHE A 79 9.97 -16.85 -0.10
C PHE A 79 11.44 -16.55 -0.36
N LEU A 80 12.30 -17.58 -0.31
CA LEU A 80 13.75 -17.48 -0.48
C LEU A 80 14.34 -16.45 0.51
N PRO A 81 14.40 -16.78 1.81
CA PRO A 81 15.02 -15.92 2.80
C PRO A 81 16.49 -15.66 2.49
N LEU A 82 16.92 -14.42 2.70
CA LEU A 82 18.32 -14.03 2.58
C LEU A 82 18.92 -13.96 3.98
N ASP A 83 19.37 -15.11 4.51
CA ASP A 83 19.88 -15.22 5.88
C ASP A 83 21.12 -14.32 6.15
N LEU A 84 21.88 -13.96 5.10
CA LEU A 84 23.03 -13.05 5.16
C LEU A 84 22.70 -11.65 5.70
N PHE A 85 21.45 -11.20 5.59
CA PHE A 85 21.01 -9.87 6.04
C PHE A 85 20.20 -9.91 7.34
N HIS A 86 20.12 -11.08 7.99
CA HIS A 86 19.31 -11.25 9.19
C HIS A 86 20.03 -10.66 10.42
N HIS A 87 19.90 -9.35 10.61
CA HIS A 87 20.45 -8.64 11.77
C HIS A 87 19.32 -8.00 12.61
N PRO A 88 19.28 -8.21 13.93
CA PRO A 88 18.15 -7.77 14.77
C PRO A 88 17.91 -6.25 14.74
N LEU A 89 18.98 -5.46 14.62
CA LEU A 89 18.87 -4.00 14.44
C LEU A 89 18.20 -3.63 13.11
N ILE A 90 18.57 -4.29 12.00
CA ILE A 90 18.00 -4.03 10.68
C ILE A 90 16.51 -4.40 10.69
N ASN A 91 16.18 -5.56 11.25
CA ASN A 91 14.80 -6.03 11.36
C ASN A 91 13.92 -5.06 12.16
N SER A 92 14.47 -4.52 13.26
CA SER A 92 13.76 -3.54 14.11
C SER A 92 13.54 -2.20 13.41
N VAL A 93 14.52 -1.74 12.63
CA VAL A 93 14.37 -0.54 11.77
C VAL A 93 13.28 -0.79 10.72
N GLY A 94 13.28 -1.96 10.08
CA GLY A 94 12.24 -2.36 9.13
C GLY A 94 10.83 -2.32 9.76
N LEU A 95 10.68 -2.85 10.97
CA LEU A 95 9.42 -2.82 11.72
C LEU A 95 8.96 -1.37 12.01
N LEU A 96 9.89 -0.48 12.36
CA LEU A 96 9.57 0.92 12.61
C LEU A 96 9.08 1.59 11.32
N VAL A 97 9.77 1.35 10.20
CA VAL A 97 9.36 1.83 8.87
C VAL A 97 7.98 1.29 8.47
N LEU A 98 7.68 0.02 8.77
CA LEU A 98 6.34 -0.57 8.59
C LEU A 98 5.26 0.16 9.38
N LYS A 99 5.50 0.47 10.66
CA LYS A 99 4.53 1.20 11.48
C LYS A 99 4.26 2.60 10.92
N VAL A 100 5.33 3.33 10.59
CA VAL A 100 5.23 4.69 10.02
C VAL A 100 4.49 4.68 8.68
N SER A 101 4.80 3.73 7.80
CA SER A 101 4.14 3.63 6.49
C SER A 101 2.65 3.31 6.57
N ILE A 102 2.20 2.49 7.54
CA ILE A 102 0.77 2.24 7.75
C ILE A 102 0.04 3.54 8.12
N VAL A 103 0.60 4.32 9.05
CA VAL A 103 0.05 5.63 9.42
C VAL A 103 0.00 6.56 8.20
N TRP A 104 1.08 6.59 7.42
CA TRP A 104 1.15 7.36 6.18
C TRP A 104 0.05 6.97 5.18
N ILE A 105 -0.16 5.67 4.95
CA ILE A 105 -1.19 5.15 4.04
C ILE A 105 -2.58 5.55 4.53
N VAL A 106 -2.86 5.48 5.83
CA VAL A 106 -4.15 5.89 6.39
C VAL A 106 -4.39 7.38 6.18
N ILE A 107 -3.41 8.24 6.45
CA ILE A 107 -3.50 9.69 6.18
C ILE A 107 -3.78 9.94 4.70
N ALA A 108 -3.08 9.24 3.81
CA ALA A 108 -3.29 9.35 2.37
C ALA A 108 -4.72 8.95 1.97
N GLN A 109 -5.26 7.85 2.52
CA GLN A 109 -6.63 7.40 2.25
C GLN A 109 -7.68 8.41 2.73
N ILE A 110 -7.50 8.98 3.93
CA ILE A 110 -8.39 10.02 4.47
C ILE A 110 -8.38 11.25 3.56
N HIS A 111 -7.20 11.66 3.10
CA HIS A 111 -7.05 12.80 2.20
C HIS A 111 -7.75 12.57 0.85
N ILE A 112 -7.54 11.39 0.23
CA ILE A 112 -8.21 10.96 -1.00
C ILE A 112 -9.72 11.07 -0.86
N ASP A 113 -10.30 10.47 0.19
CA ASP A 113 -11.75 10.42 0.34
C ASP A 113 -12.36 11.80 0.63
N LYS A 114 -11.66 12.67 1.37
CA LYS A 114 -12.08 14.06 1.60
C LYS A 114 -12.11 14.86 0.29
N GLU A 115 -11.08 14.71 -0.54
CA GLU A 115 -10.98 15.36 -1.85
C GLU A 115 -12.06 14.83 -2.80
N LEU A 116 -12.25 13.51 -2.88
CA LEU A 116 -13.33 12.89 -3.66
C LEU A 116 -14.72 13.37 -3.24
N TYR A 117 -14.96 13.57 -1.94
CA TYR A 117 -16.23 14.10 -1.46
C TYR A 117 -16.45 15.56 -1.85
N LYS A 118 -15.44 16.41 -1.64
CA LYS A 118 -15.50 17.84 -1.95
C LYS A 118 -15.82 18.08 -3.43
N TYR A 119 -15.23 17.27 -4.30
CA TYR A 119 -15.38 17.40 -5.74
C TYR A 119 -16.47 16.52 -6.33
N SER A 120 -17.22 15.75 -5.54
CA SER A 120 -18.25 14.82 -6.05
C SER A 120 -19.35 15.52 -6.87
N ARG A 121 -19.53 16.84 -6.70
CA ARG A 121 -20.47 17.68 -7.46
C ARG A 121 -19.86 18.37 -8.70
N ALA A 122 -18.54 18.30 -8.91
CA ALA A 122 -17.81 18.98 -9.98
C ALA A 122 -16.64 18.14 -10.56
N ILE A 123 -16.85 16.82 -10.70
CA ILE A 123 -15.85 15.83 -11.14
C ILE A 123 -15.29 16.12 -12.55
N ASP A 124 -16.01 16.88 -13.37
CA ASP A 124 -15.58 17.24 -14.72
C ASP A 124 -14.58 18.41 -14.76
N SER A 125 -14.27 19.03 -13.63
CA SER A 125 -13.27 20.10 -13.58
C SER A 125 -11.84 19.52 -13.58
N LEU A 126 -10.99 19.96 -14.51
CA LEU A 126 -9.54 19.69 -14.53
C LEU A 126 -8.87 19.75 -13.14
N PRO A 127 -9.15 20.76 -12.28
CA PRO A 127 -8.56 20.85 -10.94
C PRO A 127 -8.91 19.66 -10.02
N ALA A 128 -10.14 19.14 -10.08
CA ALA A 128 -10.53 17.97 -9.28
C ALA A 128 -9.70 16.73 -9.65
N MET A 129 -9.42 16.54 -10.94
CA MET A 129 -8.65 15.40 -11.42
C MET A 129 -7.15 15.50 -11.08
N GLU A 130 -6.59 16.71 -11.00
CA GLU A 130 -5.20 16.91 -10.57
C GLU A 130 -5.00 16.65 -9.06
N LEU A 131 -5.96 17.06 -8.24
CA LEU A 131 -5.97 16.78 -6.79
C LEU A 131 -6.08 15.28 -6.48
N VAL A 132 -6.93 14.54 -7.22
CA VAL A 132 -7.01 13.08 -7.10
C VAL A 132 -5.68 12.42 -7.47
N ARG A 133 -5.00 12.89 -8.52
CA ARG A 133 -3.66 12.39 -8.91
C ARG A 133 -2.59 12.68 -7.86
N TYR A 134 -2.62 13.86 -7.25
CA TYR A 134 -1.70 14.21 -6.18
C TYR A 134 -1.92 13.31 -4.95
N SER A 135 -3.17 13.08 -4.58
CA SER A 135 -3.53 12.22 -3.45
C SER A 135 -3.17 10.74 -3.72
N GLU A 136 -3.37 10.27 -4.95
CA GLU A 136 -2.89 8.97 -5.40
C GLU A 136 -1.37 8.86 -5.20
N LYS A 137 -0.59 9.84 -5.67
CA LYS A 137 0.87 9.87 -5.49
C LYS A 137 1.31 9.72 -4.03
N ILE A 138 0.60 10.34 -3.09
CA ILE A 138 0.87 10.20 -1.64
C ILE A 138 0.57 8.78 -1.15
N LEU A 139 -0.50 8.14 -1.65
CA LEU A 139 -0.79 6.75 -1.33
C LEU A 139 0.28 5.81 -1.88
N LEU A 140 0.73 6.04 -3.12
CA LEU A 140 1.79 5.24 -3.77
C LEU A 140 3.12 5.36 -3.02
N SER A 141 3.47 6.55 -2.53
CA SER A 141 4.68 6.73 -1.71
C SER A 141 4.57 5.98 -0.40
N GLY A 142 3.45 6.08 0.31
CA GLY A 142 3.22 5.33 1.56
C GLY A 142 3.35 3.82 1.37
N MET A 143 2.82 3.28 0.27
CA MET A 143 2.92 1.86 -0.07
C MET A 143 4.34 1.44 -0.45
N LEU A 144 5.08 2.26 -1.18
CA LEU A 144 6.49 1.99 -1.46
C LEU A 144 7.30 1.88 -0.16
N VAL A 145 7.11 2.82 0.76
CA VAL A 145 7.76 2.80 2.08
C VAL A 145 7.34 1.55 2.89
N LEU A 146 6.07 1.13 2.79
CA LEU A 146 5.60 -0.11 3.42
C LEU A 146 6.36 -1.35 2.91
N PHE A 147 6.49 -1.52 1.59
CA PHE A 147 7.20 -2.69 1.06
C PHE A 147 8.70 -2.64 1.32
N ILE A 148 9.31 -1.44 1.35
CA ILE A 148 10.71 -1.27 1.79
C ILE A 148 10.84 -1.73 3.25
N GLY A 149 9.98 -1.22 4.14
CA GLY A 149 9.96 -1.63 5.55
C GLY A 149 9.79 -3.14 5.72
N PHE A 150 8.90 -3.75 4.91
CA PHE A 150 8.71 -5.20 4.92
C PHE A 150 9.95 -5.98 4.50
N PHE A 151 10.57 -5.60 3.39
CA PHE A 151 11.80 -6.24 2.90
C PHE A 151 12.95 -6.10 3.91
N VAL A 152 13.07 -4.94 4.55
CA VAL A 152 14.07 -4.72 5.62
C VAL A 152 13.76 -5.57 6.85
N THR A 153 12.48 -5.83 7.16
CA THR A 153 12.07 -6.63 8.32
C THR A 153 12.28 -8.13 8.11
N ILE A 154 11.89 -8.63 6.94
CA ILE A 154 11.90 -10.05 6.60
C ILE A 154 12.63 -10.15 5.26
N THR A 155 13.96 -10.05 5.29
CA THR A 155 14.76 -9.97 4.06
C THR A 155 14.63 -11.25 3.24
N ASN A 156 13.92 -11.13 2.11
CA ASN A 156 13.63 -12.23 1.21
C ASN A 156 13.44 -11.73 -0.22
N VAL A 157 13.61 -12.63 -1.19
CA VAL A 157 13.60 -12.28 -2.62
C VAL A 157 12.23 -11.78 -3.08
N ILE A 158 11.13 -12.36 -2.58
CA ILE A 158 9.77 -11.93 -2.97
C ILE A 158 9.48 -10.50 -2.48
N GLY A 159 9.96 -10.13 -1.29
CA GLY A 159 9.88 -8.78 -0.75
C GLY A 159 10.61 -7.78 -1.63
N LEU A 160 11.78 -8.15 -2.17
CA LEU A 160 12.50 -7.32 -3.13
C LEU A 160 11.71 -7.13 -4.43
N ILE A 161 11.05 -8.18 -4.93
CA ILE A 161 10.17 -8.10 -6.10
C ILE A 161 9.00 -7.15 -5.84
N LEU A 162 8.38 -7.19 -4.65
CA LEU A 162 7.32 -6.27 -4.27
C LEU A 162 7.80 -4.81 -4.24
N VAL A 163 9.01 -4.56 -3.72
CA VAL A 163 9.65 -3.23 -3.76
C VAL A 163 9.86 -2.78 -5.21
N ALA A 164 10.39 -3.65 -6.08
CA ALA A 164 10.63 -3.32 -7.49
C ALA A 164 9.32 -2.99 -8.24
N ILE A 165 8.28 -3.80 -8.07
CA ILE A 165 6.95 -3.55 -8.66
C ILE A 165 6.41 -2.20 -8.18
N SER A 166 6.52 -1.93 -6.88
CA SER A 166 6.02 -0.69 -6.28
C SER A 166 6.80 0.53 -6.74
N TRP A 167 8.11 0.40 -6.93
CA TRP A 167 8.97 1.44 -7.48
C TRP A 167 8.60 1.76 -8.94
N ILE A 168 8.39 0.73 -9.77
CA ILE A 168 7.96 0.90 -11.17
C ILE A 168 6.59 1.59 -11.23
N ALA A 169 5.66 1.18 -10.38
CA ALA A 169 4.33 1.78 -10.31
C ALA A 169 4.39 3.24 -9.84
N TYR A 170 5.19 3.54 -8.81
CA TYR A 170 5.46 4.89 -8.33
C TYR A 170 6.07 5.77 -9.44
N GLY A 171 7.14 5.29 -10.09
CA GLY A 171 7.81 5.99 -11.18
C GLY A 171 6.88 6.26 -12.36
N LYS A 172 6.06 5.28 -12.76
CA LYS A 172 5.04 5.49 -13.80
C LYS A 172 4.02 6.56 -13.41
N ALA A 173 3.58 6.61 -12.15
CA ALA A 173 2.61 7.60 -11.69
C ALA A 173 3.20 9.02 -11.58
N PHE A 174 4.48 9.14 -11.22
CA PHE A 174 5.16 10.44 -11.09
C PHE A 174 5.69 10.98 -12.42
N TYR A 175 6.35 10.15 -13.23
CA TYR A 175 7.03 10.56 -14.45
C TYR A 175 6.21 10.30 -15.72
N GLY A 176 5.19 9.44 -15.65
CA GLY A 176 4.35 9.12 -16.79
C GLY A 176 3.28 10.19 -17.06
N LYS A 177 3.70 11.39 -17.50
CA LYS A 177 3.23 12.11 -18.72
C LYS A 177 3.84 13.53 -18.81
N LYS A 178 5.00 13.66 -19.46
CA LYS A 178 5.36 14.82 -20.31
C LYS A 178 5.42 14.32 -21.76
N ARG A 179 4.27 14.21 -22.41
CA ARG A 179 4.16 14.34 -23.87
C ARG A 179 2.83 15.05 -24.11
N VAL A 180 2.95 16.37 -24.05
CA VAL A 180 2.12 17.29 -24.81
C VAL A 180 3.02 17.62 -26.00
N GLU A 181 2.78 16.92 -27.10
CA GLU A 181 2.99 17.45 -28.45
C GLU A 181 1.59 17.57 -29.04
#